data_AF-A0A6S6TAV8-F1
#
_entry.id   AF-A0A6S6TAV8-F1
#
_cell.length_a   1.000
_cell.length_b   1.000
_cell.length_c   1.000
_cell.angle_alpha   90.00
_cell.angle_beta   90.00
_cell.angle_gamma   90.00
#
_symmetry.space_group_name_H-M   'P 1'
#
loop_
_entity.id
_entity.type
_entity.pdbx_description
1 polymer ?
#
loop_
_entity_poly.entity_id
_entity_poly.type
_entity_poly.pdbx_seq_one_letter_code
_entity_poly.pdbx_strand_id
1 'polypeptide(L)'
;MQRRSTYVWWKHLLFWGMWLLLLGPAYISAFGAWLIGSMLPGYHDPVDIILTVILTSTLLLIMAVAVYTAWHFWHQTRPFSRLIIWLSVGLLGIPLLSTAGALFSYVKLSVT
;
A
#
# COMPACT_ATOMS: atom_id res chain seq x y z
N MET A 1 -6.95 1.04 43.02
CA MET A 1 -7.93 0.99 41.91
C MET A 1 -7.30 0.26 40.72
N GLN A 2 -7.51 -1.06 40.62
CA GLN A 2 -7.12 -1.84 39.44
C GLN A 2 -8.07 -1.49 38.29
N ARG A 3 -7.58 -0.75 37.29
CA ARG A 3 -8.30 -0.61 36.02
C ARG A 3 -8.42 -2.00 35.42
N ARG A 4 -9.66 -2.49 35.25
CA ARG A 4 -9.94 -3.73 34.52
C ARG A 4 -9.24 -3.64 33.16
N SER A 5 -8.23 -4.48 32.97
CA SER A 5 -7.65 -4.74 31.66
C SER A 5 -8.69 -5.53 30.88
N THR A 6 -9.68 -4.83 30.33
CA THR A 6 -10.59 -5.43 29.36
C THR A 6 -9.72 -5.79 28.16
N TYR A 7 -9.47 -7.08 27.96
CA TYR A 7 -8.85 -7.58 26.75
C TYR A 7 -9.70 -7.11 25.56
N VAL A 8 -9.26 -6.05 24.86
CA VAL A 8 -10.08 -5.38 23.85
C VAL A 8 -9.96 -6.15 22.54
N TRP A 9 -10.62 -7.32 22.49
CA TRP A 9 -10.74 -8.17 21.30
C TRP A 9 -11.08 -7.37 20.04
N TRP A 10 -11.90 -6.33 20.19
CA TRP A 10 -12.27 -5.42 19.11
C TRP A 10 -11.07 -4.72 18.43
N LYS A 11 -10.00 -4.40 19.17
CA LYS A 11 -8.78 -3.81 18.59
C LYS A 11 -8.03 -4.81 17.71
N HIS A 12 -8.03 -6.10 18.07
CA HIS A 12 -7.43 -7.15 17.27
C HIS A 12 -8.22 -7.36 15.97
N LEU A 13 -9.55 -7.47 16.06
CA LEU A 13 -10.41 -7.61 14.89
C LEU A 13 -10.26 -6.42 13.93
N LEU A 14 -10.30 -5.19 14.46
CA LEU A 14 -10.15 -3.99 13.63
C LEU A 14 -8.76 -3.94 12.95
N PHE A 15 -7.69 -4.22 13.69
CA PHE A 15 -6.34 -4.21 13.15
C PHE A 15 -6.18 -5.24 12.03
N TRP A 16 -6.51 -6.50 12.29
CA TRP A 16 -6.36 -7.56 11.29
C TRP A 16 -7.32 -7.40 10.11
N GLY A 17 -8.53 -6.88 10.34
CA GLY A 17 -9.44 -6.51 9.26
C GLY A 17 -8.82 -5.46 8.33
N MET A 18 -8.32 -4.36 8.87
CA MET A 18 -7.64 -3.31 8.08
C MET A 18 -6.34 -3.81 7.43
N TRP A 19 -5.58 -4.65 8.14
CA TRP A 19 -4.34 -5.22 7.63
C TRP A 19 -4.60 -6.15 6.43
N LEU A 20 -5.63 -7.00 6.50
CA LEU A 20 -6.04 -7.86 5.38
C LEU A 20 -6.56 -7.04 4.20
N LEU A 21 -7.21 -5.91 4.45
CA LEU A 21 -7.64 -5.00 3.38
C LEU A 21 -6.47 -4.42 2.58
N LEU A 22 -5.24 -4.36 3.12
CA LEU A 22 -4.05 -3.97 2.36
C LEU A 22 -3.73 -4.93 1.20
N LEU A 23 -4.20 -6.17 1.27
CA LEU A 23 -4.00 -7.15 0.19
C LEU A 23 -4.68 -6.73 -1.11
N GLY A 24 -5.79 -5.98 -1.03
CA GLY A 24 -6.49 -5.45 -2.20
C GLY A 24 -5.61 -4.53 -3.06
N PRO A 25 -5.15 -3.37 -2.56
CA PRO A 25 -4.29 -2.48 -3.32
C PRO A 25 -2.92 -3.11 -3.63
N ALA A 26 -2.38 -3.98 -2.76
CA ALA A 26 -1.16 -4.73 -3.07
C ALA A 26 -1.35 -5.64 -4.29
N TYR A 27 -2.45 -6.41 -4.34
CA TYR A 27 -2.77 -7.28 -5.48
C TYR A 27 -2.92 -6.49 -6.77
N ILE A 28 -3.68 -5.39 -6.75
CA ILE A 28 -3.87 -4.52 -7.92
C ILE A 28 -2.51 -3.99 -8.43
N SER A 29 -1.66 -3.53 -7.51
CA SER A 29 -0.33 -3.01 -7.87
C SER A 29 0.57 -4.10 -8.47
N ALA A 30 0.58 -5.30 -7.86
CA ALA A 30 1.37 -6.43 -8.32
C ALA A 30 0.89 -6.92 -9.70
N PHE A 31 -0.42 -7.09 -9.87
CA PHE A 31 -1.02 -7.52 -11.13
C PHE A 31 -0.76 -6.50 -12.25
N GLY A 32 -0.94 -5.20 -11.97
CA GLY A 32 -0.67 -4.14 -12.95
C GLY A 32 0.80 -4.07 -13.34
N ALA A 33 1.72 -4.14 -12.37
CA ALA A 33 3.15 -4.16 -12.64
C ALA A 33 3.57 -5.38 -13.48
N TRP A 34 3.03 -6.56 -13.17
CA TRP A 34 3.26 -7.78 -13.95
C TRP A 34 2.71 -7.66 -15.38
N LEU A 35 1.47 -7.19 -15.54
CA LEU A 35 0.82 -7.08 -16.83
C LEU A 35 1.60 -6.16 -17.77
N ILE A 36 1.89 -4.92 -17.34
CA ILE A 36 2.62 -3.94 -18.15
C ILE A 36 4.08 -4.40 -18.34
N GLY A 37 4.72 -4.86 -17.26
CA GLY A 37 6.11 -5.32 -17.28
C GLY A 37 6.34 -6.50 -18.23
N SER A 38 5.35 -7.39 -18.39
CA SER A 38 5.44 -8.53 -19.31
C SER A 38 5.49 -8.14 -20.80
N MET A 39 5.02 -6.94 -21.13
CA MET A 39 5.01 -6.41 -22.50
C MET A 39 6.30 -5.65 -22.85
N LEU A 40 7.05 -5.21 -21.84
CA LEU A 40 8.27 -4.40 -22.03
C LEU A 40 9.31 -5.04 -22.96
N PRO A 41 9.59 -6.36 -22.96
CA PRO A 41 10.56 -6.95 -23.88
C PRO A 41 10.21 -6.75 -25.37
N GLY A 42 8.92 -6.60 -25.69
CA GLY A 42 8.44 -6.39 -27.06
C GLY A 42 8.11 -4.94 -27.39
N TYR A 43 7.87 -4.09 -26.39
CA TYR A 43 7.39 -2.72 -26.56
C TYR A 43 7.94 -1.81 -25.47
N HIS A 44 8.72 -0.80 -25.85
CA HIS A 44 9.45 0.08 -24.92
C HIS A 44 8.91 1.52 -24.96
N ASP A 45 7.61 1.70 -24.74
CA ASP A 45 7.07 3.03 -24.56
C ASP A 45 7.50 3.58 -23.18
N PRO A 46 8.07 4.80 -23.10
CA PRO A 46 8.41 5.46 -21.84
C PRO A 46 7.27 5.46 -20.81
N VAL A 47 6.01 5.58 -21.25
CA VAL A 47 4.84 5.56 -20.38
C VAL A 47 4.72 4.23 -19.65
N ASP A 48 4.89 3.11 -20.35
CA ASP A 48 4.75 1.76 -19.79
C ASP A 48 5.87 1.46 -18.78
N ILE A 49 7.08 1.92 -19.07
CA ILE A 49 8.22 1.81 -18.13
C ILE A 49 7.90 2.57 -16.85
N ILE A 50 7.45 3.82 -16.95
CA ILE A 50 7.15 4.65 -15.79
C ILE A 50 5.98 4.08 -14.99
N LEU A 51 4.91 3.62 -15.65
CA LEU A 51 3.79 2.98 -14.98
C LEU A 51 4.22 1.71 -14.23
N THR A 52 5.08 0.89 -14.84
CA THR A 52 5.63 -0.31 -14.20
C THR A 52 6.42 0.05 -12.95
N VAL A 53 7.27 1.09 -13.01
CA VAL A 53 8.04 1.59 -11.86
C VAL A 53 7.12 2.11 -10.76
N ILE A 54 6.08 2.88 -11.10
CA ILE A 54 5.11 3.43 -10.15
C ILE A 54 4.37 2.29 -9.44
N LEU A 55 3.84 1.32 -10.17
CA LEU A 55 3.09 0.19 -9.61
C LEU A 55 3.96 -0.71 -8.74
N THR A 56 5.20 -0.98 -9.18
CA THR A 56 6.17 -1.75 -8.38
C THR A 56 6.53 -1.01 -7.08
N SER A 57 6.77 0.29 -7.16
CA SER A 57 7.06 1.12 -5.97
C SER A 57 5.88 1.17 -5.01
N THR A 58 4.66 1.24 -5.54
CA THR A 58 3.41 1.20 -4.77
C THR A 58 3.29 -0.10 -3.99
N LEU A 59 3.54 -1.24 -4.64
CA LEU A 59 3.56 -2.55 -3.99
C LEU A 59 4.58 -2.60 -2.85
N LEU A 60 5.81 -2.17 -3.10
CA LEU A 60 6.88 -2.16 -2.08
C LEU A 60 6.52 -1.30 -0.87
N LEU A 61 5.93 -0.12 -1.09
CA LEU A 61 5.48 0.76 -0.01
C LEU A 61 4.34 0.13 0.80
N ILE A 62 3.37 -0.51 0.16
CA ILE A 62 2.28 -1.22 0.85
C ILE A 62 2.85 -2.39 1.68
N MET A 63 3.79 -3.16 1.12
CA MET A 63 4.47 -4.25 1.85
C MET A 63 5.24 -3.72 3.05
N ALA A 64 5.97 -2.61 2.91
CA ALA A 64 6.68 -1.98 4.02
C ALA A 64 5.73 -1.55 5.14
N VAL A 65 4.58 -0.95 4.79
CA VAL A 65 3.53 -0.60 5.77
C VAL A 65 2.95 -1.84 6.44
N ALA A 66 2.67 -2.91 5.68
CA ALA A 66 2.12 -4.15 6.22
C ALA A 66 3.09 -4.81 7.22
N VAL A 67 4.38 -4.91 6.88
CA VAL A 67 5.42 -5.47 7.76
C VAL A 67 5.63 -4.58 8.98
N TYR A 68 5.78 -3.27 8.79
CA TYR A 68 5.97 -2.30 9.88
C TYR A 68 4.82 -2.37 10.89
N THR A 69 3.57 -2.33 10.41
CA THR A 69 2.39 -2.32 11.29
C THR A 69 2.21 -3.66 11.99
N ALA A 70 2.40 -4.79 11.31
CA ALA A 70 2.32 -6.12 11.91
C ALA A 70 3.36 -6.31 13.01
N TRP A 71 4.62 -5.95 12.74
CA TRP A 71 5.71 -6.04 13.71
C TRP A 71 5.40 -5.23 14.97
N HIS A 72 5.02 -3.96 14.80
CA HIS A 72 4.74 -3.06 15.92
C HIS A 72 3.46 -3.42 16.68
N PHE A 73 2.47 -4.00 16.01
CA PHE A 73 1.26 -4.52 16.65
C PHE A 73 1.59 -5.75 17.53
N TRP A 74 2.36 -6.70 16.99
CA TRP A 74 2.76 -7.91 17.72
C TRP A 74 3.60 -7.59 18.96
N HIS A 75 4.59 -6.71 18.82
CA HIS A 75 5.49 -6.33 19.92
C HIS A 75 4.95 -5.20 20.82
N GLN A 76 3.75 -4.67 20.53
CA GLN A 76 3.09 -3.61 21.31
C GLN A 76 3.96 -2.37 21.54
N THR A 77 4.86 -2.05 20.61
CA THR A 77 5.88 -0.99 20.77
C THR A 77 5.38 0.40 20.36
N ARG A 78 4.20 0.49 19.75
CA ARG A 78 3.59 1.75 19.27
C ARG A 78 2.13 1.85 19.69
N PRO A 79 1.60 3.07 19.90
CA PRO A 79 0.19 3.24 20.21
C PRO A 79 -0.69 2.82 19.03
N PHE A 80 -1.83 2.19 19.34
CA PHE A 80 -2.78 1.64 18.36
C PHE A 80 -3.24 2.67 17.32
N SER A 81 -3.53 3.91 17.74
CA SER A 81 -3.95 5.00 16.83
C SER A 81 -2.93 5.25 15.71
N ARG A 82 -1.63 5.18 16.02
CA ARG A 82 -0.57 5.38 15.04
C ARG A 82 -0.51 4.22 14.03
N LEU A 83 -0.80 3.00 14.47
CA LEU A 83 -0.88 1.85 13.56
C LEU A 83 -2.07 1.97 12.61
N ILE A 84 -3.23 2.41 13.12
CA ILE A 84 -4.42 2.66 12.28
C ILE A 84 -4.15 3.75 11.25
N ILE A 85 -3.47 4.84 11.61
CA ILE A 85 -3.07 5.88 10.65
C ILE A 85 -2.20 5.30 9.54
N TRP A 86 -1.17 4.50 9.88
CA TRP A 86 -0.31 3.87 8.88
C TRP A 86 -1.08 2.89 7.98
N LEU A 87 -2.00 2.10 8.54
CA LEU A 87 -2.86 1.22 7.75
C LEU A 87 -3.75 2.01 6.80
N SER A 88 -4.34 3.13 7.23
CA SER A 88 -5.13 4.02 6.36
C SER A 88 -4.28 4.65 5.25
N VAL A 89 -3.02 5.03 5.55
CA VAL A 89 -2.07 5.52 4.54
C VAL A 89 -1.74 4.41 3.53
N GLY A 90 -1.53 3.17 3.98
CA GLY A 90 -1.33 2.01 3.09
C GLY A 90 -2.54 1.72 2.21
N LEU A 91 -3.74 1.83 2.77
CA LEU A 91 -4.98 1.47 2.09
C LEU A 91 -5.43 2.52 1.06
N LEU A 92 -5.28 3.81 1.40
CA LEU A 92 -5.81 4.91 0.61
C LEU A 92 -4.71 5.87 0.16
N GLY A 93 -3.84 6.30 1.07
CA GLY A 93 -2.83 7.31 0.78
C GLY A 93 -1.86 6.90 -0.34
N ILE A 94 -1.25 5.73 -0.21
CA ILE A 94 -0.28 5.20 -1.19
C ILE A 94 -0.95 4.97 -2.56
N PRO A 95 -2.10 4.28 -2.67
CA PRO A 95 -2.78 4.12 -3.96
C PRO A 95 -3.20 5.43 -4.61
N LEU A 96 -3.70 6.40 -3.83
CA LEU A 96 -4.10 7.70 -4.37
C LEU A 96 -2.90 8.49 -4.91
N LEU A 97 -1.80 8.54 -4.15
CA LEU A 97 -0.56 9.20 -4.60
C LEU A 97 0.03 8.54 -5.85
N SER A 98 0.00 7.20 -5.89
CA SER A 98 0.43 6.42 -7.06
C SER A 98 -0.40 6.75 -8.30
N THR A 99 -1.73 6.76 -8.15
CA THR A 99 -2.66 7.09 -9.25
C THR A 99 -2.45 8.51 -9.75
N ALA A 100 -2.26 9.49 -8.85
CA ALA A 100 -1.95 10.86 -9.21
C ALA A 100 -0.61 10.98 -9.97
N GLY A 101 0.43 10.26 -9.51
CA GLY A 101 1.73 10.21 -10.18
C GLY A 101 1.68 9.57 -11.57
N ALA A 102 0.88 8.52 -11.73
CA ALA A 102 0.63 7.86 -13.01
C ALA A 102 -0.07 8.82 -14.00
N LEU A 103 -1.15 9.48 -13.56
CA LEU A 103 -1.89 10.44 -14.38
C LEU A 103 -1.01 11.62 -14.81
N PHE A 104 -0.24 12.18 -13.88
CA PHE A 104 0.69 13.27 -14.17
C PHE A 104 1.74 12.87 -15.22
N SER A 105 2.34 11.68 -15.07
CA SER A 105 3.32 11.16 -16.03
C SER A 105 2.71 10.99 -17.41
N TYR A 106 1.50 10.43 -17.49
CA TYR A 106 0.79 10.25 -18.75
C TYR A 106 0.51 11.59 -19.45
N VAL A 107 -0.04 12.58 -18.73
CA VAL A 107 -0.33 13.91 -19.30
C VAL A 107 0.95 14.58 -19.78
N LYS A 108 2.04 14.47 -19.01
CA LYS A 108 3.33 15.07 -19.40
C LYS A 108 3.86 14.43 -20.68
N LEU A 109 3.87 13.10 -20.77
CA LEU A 109 4.44 12.39 -21.92
C LEU A 109 3.57 12.46 -23.18
N SER A 110 2.25 12.63 -23.05
CA SER A 110 1.33 12.72 -24.20
C SER A 110 1.25 14.11 -24.84
N VAL A 111 1.67 15.15 -24.12
CA VAL A 111 1.66 16.55 -24.59
C VAL A 111 3.05 17.00 -25.05
N THR A 112 4.08 16.16 -24.89
CA THR A 112 5.44 16.40 -25.39
C THR A 112 5.65 15.70 -26.71
#